data_AF-A0A0P6Z3F8-F1
#
_entry.id   AF-A0A0P6Z3F8-F1
#
_cell.length_a   1.000
_cell.length_b   1.000
_cell.length_c   1.000
_cell.angle_alpha   90.00
_cell.angle_beta   90.00
_cell.angle_gamma   90.00
#
_symmetry.space_group_name_H-M   'P 1'
#
loop_
_entity.id
_entity.type
_entity.pdbx_description
1 polymer ?
#
loop_
_entity_poly.entity_id
_entity_poly.type
_entity_poly.pdbx_seq_one_letter_code
_entity_poly.pdbx_strand_id
1 'polypeptide(L)'
;TVTETPVPTETPAPSPTPTPQPTPTRLPESVVLEGIQYTDQHNGWNNCGPANLTMALSYFDWEGKMLDVAAVLKPFAEDKNVMPYEMADYVNTQTNLRAVVRQGGTLEGVKSLIANQLPVLLEIGTFRIRDLNGKYSWMGHYQVINGYDDAAGEFILQDSYLTNGQNYRLSYDTLLAEWRSFNFIYVVIYPPEQENLVMSLLGASADEAAADREAYAKASAEVYSLTGADQVFAWYNRGTSMVRLQDYQGAAQSYDEAFRLMAALPEEQRPYRLPWYQTGPYFAYFYAGRYQDVINLADSVLEPLERTKKPYLEESFYWRARAKNAVGDVAGAIDDLRRSLEYHPGFTPSEELLSALGG
;
A
#
# COMPACT_ATOMS: atom_id res chain seq x y z
N THR A 1 -34.49 72.37 -39.87
CA THR A 1 -34.63 70.96 -40.30
C THR A 1 -33.29 70.30 -40.10
N VAL A 2 -33.15 69.48 -39.06
CA VAL A 2 -31.96 68.65 -38.80
C VAL A 2 -32.48 67.22 -38.71
N THR A 3 -32.02 66.38 -39.62
CA THR A 3 -32.42 64.98 -39.75
C THR A 3 -31.45 64.14 -38.93
N GLU A 4 -31.91 63.53 -37.84
CA GLU A 4 -31.12 62.54 -37.12
C GLU A 4 -31.15 61.20 -37.87
N THR A 5 -29.97 60.61 -38.05
CA THR A 5 -29.76 59.32 -38.73
C THR A 5 -29.75 58.22 -37.67
N PRO A 6 -30.47 57.10 -37.85
CA PRO A 6 -30.45 55.99 -36.89
C PRO A 6 -29.14 55.20 -37.01
N VAL A 7 -28.56 54.85 -35.85
CA VAL A 7 -27.36 54.00 -35.71
C VAL A 7 -27.78 52.52 -35.80
N PRO A 8 -27.00 51.63 -36.45
CA PRO A 8 -27.37 50.22 -36.56
C PRO A 8 -27.10 49.46 -35.26
N THR A 9 -28.06 48.64 -34.85
CA THR A 9 -27.92 47.71 -33.72
C THR A 9 -27.09 46.49 -34.14
N GLU A 10 -26.00 46.22 -33.42
CA GLU A 10 -25.20 45.00 -33.63
C GLU A 10 -25.93 43.76 -33.07
N THR A 11 -26.06 42.73 -33.91
CA THR A 11 -26.62 41.43 -33.53
C THR A 11 -25.55 40.57 -32.84
N PRO A 12 -25.82 39.94 -31.68
CA PRO A 12 -24.86 39.08 -31.01
C PRO A 12 -24.49 37.86 -31.86
N ALA A 13 -23.20 37.53 -31.93
CA ALA A 13 -22.71 36.32 -32.59
C ALA A 13 -23.16 35.05 -31.83
N PRO A 14 -23.46 33.95 -32.54
CA PRO A 14 -23.86 32.69 -31.91
C PRO A 14 -22.71 32.11 -31.08
N SER A 15 -23.01 31.78 -29.83
CA SER A 15 -22.08 31.11 -28.91
C SER A 15 -21.79 29.69 -29.39
N PRO A 16 -20.54 29.18 -29.30
CA PRO A 16 -20.22 27.82 -29.71
C PRO A 16 -20.97 26.81 -28.83
N THR A 17 -21.68 25.89 -29.50
CA THR A 17 -22.36 24.76 -28.85
C THR A 17 -21.30 23.85 -28.20
N PRO A 18 -21.46 23.46 -26.91
CA PRO A 18 -20.53 22.54 -26.27
C PRO A 18 -20.50 21.19 -27.01
N THR A 19 -19.31 20.74 -27.36
CA THR A 19 -19.09 19.42 -27.96
C THR A 19 -19.55 18.35 -26.96
N PRO A 20 -20.38 17.36 -27.36
CA PRO A 20 -20.80 16.30 -26.46
C PRO A 20 -19.59 15.54 -25.95
N GLN A 21 -19.40 15.55 -24.63
CA GLN A 21 -18.37 14.76 -23.96
C GLN A 21 -18.76 13.27 -24.09
N PRO A 22 -17.84 12.37 -24.45
CA PRO A 22 -18.16 10.95 -24.55
C PRO A 22 -18.69 10.46 -23.20
N THR A 23 -19.90 9.91 -23.20
CA THR A 23 -20.47 9.25 -22.02
C THR A 23 -19.60 8.03 -21.70
N PRO A 24 -19.09 7.89 -20.46
CA PRO A 24 -18.29 6.72 -20.10
C PRO A 24 -19.08 5.45 -20.38
N THR A 25 -18.46 4.50 -21.11
CA THR A 25 -19.04 3.19 -21.38
C THR A 25 -19.33 2.50 -20.05
N ARG A 26 -20.58 2.10 -19.82
CA ARG A 26 -20.97 1.34 -18.63
C ARG A 26 -20.12 0.06 -18.54
N LEU A 27 -19.48 -0.18 -17.40
CA LEU A 27 -18.75 -1.42 -17.16
C LEU A 27 -19.70 -2.63 -17.23
N PRO A 28 -19.24 -3.82 -17.65
CA PRO A 28 -20.02 -5.06 -17.52
C PRO A 28 -20.44 -5.29 -16.07
N GLU A 29 -21.59 -5.92 -15.84
CA GLU A 29 -22.09 -6.18 -14.48
C GLU A 29 -21.30 -7.28 -13.75
N SER A 30 -20.58 -8.13 -14.49
CA SER A 30 -19.63 -9.09 -13.93
C SER A 30 -18.51 -9.38 -14.93
N VAL A 31 -17.29 -9.53 -14.42
CA VAL A 31 -16.09 -9.92 -15.18
C VAL A 31 -15.30 -10.90 -14.32
N VAL A 32 -14.76 -11.95 -14.94
CA VAL A 32 -13.76 -12.85 -14.33
C VAL A 32 -12.64 -13.03 -15.34
N LEU A 33 -11.42 -12.70 -14.92
CA LEU A 33 -10.21 -12.95 -15.68
C LEU A 33 -9.76 -14.38 -15.40
N GLU A 34 -9.72 -15.18 -16.46
CA GLU A 34 -9.22 -16.56 -16.47
C GLU A 34 -7.72 -16.58 -16.83
N GLY A 35 -7.01 -17.64 -16.45
CA GLY A 35 -5.60 -17.85 -16.85
C GLY A 35 -4.56 -17.59 -15.76
N ILE A 36 -4.95 -17.05 -14.59
CA ILE A 36 -4.05 -16.98 -13.44
C ILE A 36 -3.74 -18.39 -12.93
N GLN A 37 -2.45 -18.72 -12.88
CA GLN A 37 -1.95 -19.95 -12.28
C GLN A 37 -1.91 -19.79 -10.76
N TYR A 38 -2.78 -20.50 -10.05
CA TYR A 38 -2.88 -20.42 -8.60
C TYR A 38 -1.60 -20.93 -7.92
N THR A 39 -1.10 -20.15 -6.96
CA THR A 39 0.08 -20.48 -6.15
C THR A 39 -0.19 -20.13 -4.68
N ASP A 40 -0.16 -21.14 -3.81
CA ASP A 40 -0.23 -20.93 -2.36
C ASP A 40 1.13 -20.51 -1.76
N GLN A 41 1.11 -19.95 -0.56
CA GLN A 41 2.30 -19.55 0.17
C GLN A 41 2.86 -20.64 1.11
N HIS A 42 2.26 -21.84 1.17
CA HIS A 42 2.54 -22.83 2.22
C HIS A 42 3.95 -23.43 2.13
N ASN A 43 4.64 -23.23 1.01
CA ASN A 43 6.03 -23.64 0.79
C ASN A 43 7.07 -22.59 1.23
N GLY A 44 6.70 -21.63 2.09
CA GLY A 44 7.67 -20.78 2.78
C GLY A 44 7.05 -19.82 3.80
N TRP A 45 7.89 -19.20 4.61
CA TRP A 45 7.46 -18.28 5.67
C TRP A 45 7.21 -16.88 5.11
N ASN A 46 6.08 -16.26 5.49
CA ASN A 46 5.69 -14.90 5.07
C ASN A 46 5.77 -14.67 3.54
N ASN A 47 5.44 -15.69 2.75
CA ASN A 47 5.53 -15.63 1.28
C ASN A 47 4.26 -15.09 0.60
N CYS A 48 3.36 -14.42 1.33
CA CYS A 48 2.14 -13.85 0.74
C CYS A 48 2.46 -12.89 -0.42
N GLY A 49 3.45 -12.01 -0.25
CA GLY A 49 3.90 -11.10 -1.31
C GLY A 49 4.41 -11.84 -2.55
N PRO A 50 5.47 -12.68 -2.43
CA PRO A 50 5.97 -13.48 -3.56
C PRO A 50 4.92 -14.36 -4.24
N ALA A 51 4.02 -14.99 -3.47
CA ALA A 51 2.96 -15.84 -4.01
C ALA A 51 1.96 -15.04 -4.83
N ASN A 52 1.47 -13.91 -4.30
CA ASN A 52 0.53 -13.06 -5.03
C ASN A 52 1.16 -12.38 -6.23
N LEU A 53 2.42 -11.94 -6.14
CA LEU A 53 3.12 -11.40 -7.30
C LEU A 53 3.28 -12.47 -8.40
N THR A 54 3.62 -13.70 -8.02
CA THR A 54 3.70 -14.84 -8.97
C THR A 54 2.36 -15.09 -9.66
N MET A 55 1.26 -15.11 -8.90
CA MET A 55 -0.08 -15.27 -9.46
C MET A 55 -0.43 -14.12 -10.42
N ALA A 56 -0.16 -12.87 -10.05
CA ALA A 56 -0.41 -11.71 -10.91
C ALA A 56 0.42 -11.75 -12.20
N LEU A 57 1.71 -12.13 -12.11
CA LEU A 57 2.61 -12.28 -13.26
C LEU A 57 2.16 -13.41 -14.20
N SER A 58 1.66 -14.52 -13.65
CA SER A 58 1.23 -15.69 -14.44
C SER A 58 0.08 -15.37 -15.41
N TYR A 59 -0.71 -14.33 -15.12
CA TYR A 59 -1.76 -13.85 -16.04
C TYR A 59 -1.19 -13.32 -17.36
N PHE A 60 0.04 -12.81 -17.33
CA PHE A 60 0.75 -12.27 -18.49
C PHE A 60 1.78 -13.27 -19.05
N ASP A 61 1.48 -14.56 -18.95
CA ASP A 61 2.31 -15.67 -19.45
C ASP A 61 3.75 -15.70 -18.91
N TRP A 62 3.98 -15.13 -17.73
CA TRP A 62 5.29 -15.19 -17.06
C TRP A 62 5.50 -16.58 -16.43
N GLU A 63 6.61 -17.24 -16.78
CA GLU A 63 6.87 -18.66 -16.46
C GLU A 63 7.75 -18.91 -15.21
N GLY A 64 8.10 -17.88 -14.44
CA GLY A 64 8.93 -18.05 -13.25
C GLY A 64 8.17 -18.65 -12.05
N LYS A 65 8.88 -18.91 -10.96
CA LYS A 65 8.32 -19.55 -9.77
C LYS A 65 8.32 -18.61 -8.57
N MET A 66 7.41 -18.84 -7.62
CA MET A 66 7.34 -18.09 -6.37
C MET A 66 8.66 -18.07 -5.61
N LEU A 67 9.42 -19.16 -5.60
CA LEU A 67 10.71 -19.19 -4.90
C LEU A 67 11.78 -18.32 -5.58
N ASP A 68 11.68 -18.11 -6.90
CA ASP A 68 12.57 -17.20 -7.64
C ASP A 68 12.22 -15.75 -7.30
N VAL A 69 10.93 -15.43 -7.20
CA VAL A 69 10.43 -14.13 -6.72
C VAL A 69 10.86 -13.89 -5.28
N ALA A 70 10.67 -14.87 -4.39
CA ALA A 70 11.00 -14.77 -2.98
C ALA A 70 12.51 -14.57 -2.74
N ALA A 71 13.37 -15.17 -3.55
CA ALA A 71 14.81 -14.99 -3.44
C ALA A 71 15.26 -13.54 -3.69
N VAL A 72 14.50 -12.76 -4.45
CA VAL A 72 14.77 -11.34 -4.72
C VAL A 72 14.07 -10.44 -3.72
N LEU A 73 12.77 -10.65 -3.48
CA LEU A 73 11.96 -9.79 -2.62
C LEU A 73 12.20 -10.02 -1.12
N LYS A 74 12.68 -11.20 -0.74
CA LYS A 74 12.93 -11.59 0.65
C LYS A 74 14.35 -12.16 0.77
N PRO A 75 15.40 -11.34 0.60
CA PRO A 75 16.79 -11.81 0.69
C PRO A 75 17.07 -12.46 2.05
N PHE A 76 16.31 -12.09 3.09
CA PHE A 76 16.22 -12.82 4.34
C PHE A 76 14.92 -13.65 4.42
N ALA A 77 15.04 -14.97 4.57
CA ALA A 77 13.90 -15.88 4.44
C ALA A 77 12.80 -15.68 5.51
N GLU A 78 13.16 -15.21 6.71
CA GLU A 78 12.21 -14.94 7.79
C GLU A 78 11.75 -13.47 7.86
N ASP A 79 12.04 -12.67 6.82
CA ASP A 79 11.49 -11.33 6.67
C ASP A 79 9.96 -11.35 6.77
N LYS A 80 9.41 -10.34 7.45
CA LYS A 80 8.01 -10.26 7.87
C LYS A 80 7.12 -9.55 6.87
N ASN A 81 7.69 -8.73 5.99
CA ASN A 81 6.91 -8.06 4.96
C ASN A 81 7.69 -7.96 3.65
N VAL A 82 6.96 -7.76 2.56
CA VAL A 82 7.52 -7.21 1.32
C VAL A 82 6.70 -5.99 1.02
N MET A 83 7.33 -4.86 0.77
CA MET A 83 6.64 -3.61 0.48
C MET A 83 6.16 -3.59 -0.98
N PRO A 84 5.01 -2.95 -1.29
CA PRO A 84 4.49 -2.95 -2.67
C PRO A 84 5.43 -2.30 -3.70
N TYR A 85 6.27 -1.34 -3.29
CA TYR A 85 7.26 -0.74 -4.20
C TYR A 85 8.35 -1.76 -4.59
N GLU A 86 8.73 -2.68 -3.70
CA GLU A 86 9.72 -3.72 -4.00
C GLU A 86 9.15 -4.70 -5.03
N MET A 87 7.85 -5.02 -4.94
CA MET A 87 7.16 -5.80 -5.97
C MET A 87 7.14 -5.07 -7.31
N ALA A 88 6.85 -3.77 -7.32
CA ALA A 88 6.88 -2.99 -8.56
C ALA A 88 8.29 -2.91 -9.16
N ASP A 89 9.32 -2.73 -8.32
CA ASP A 89 10.72 -2.73 -8.74
C ASP A 89 11.13 -4.09 -9.30
N TYR A 90 10.71 -5.20 -8.68
CA TYR A 90 10.91 -6.54 -9.23
C TYR A 90 10.30 -6.65 -10.62
N VAL A 91 9.04 -6.24 -10.81
CA VAL A 91 8.39 -6.29 -12.13
C VAL A 91 9.16 -5.46 -13.15
N ASN A 92 9.48 -4.21 -12.81
CA ASN A 92 10.12 -3.26 -13.72
C ASN A 92 11.59 -3.60 -14.05
N THR A 93 12.26 -4.42 -13.22
CA THR A 93 13.70 -4.74 -13.39
C THR A 93 13.98 -6.19 -13.74
N GLN A 94 13.11 -7.13 -13.37
CA GLN A 94 13.30 -8.58 -13.55
C GLN A 94 12.38 -9.19 -14.61
N THR A 95 11.47 -8.41 -15.19
CA THR A 95 10.52 -8.88 -16.21
C THR A 95 10.44 -7.92 -17.40
N ASN A 96 9.72 -8.31 -18.45
CA ASN A 96 9.40 -7.43 -19.58
C ASN A 96 8.09 -6.64 -19.39
N LEU A 97 7.49 -6.71 -18.20
CA LEU A 97 6.26 -5.99 -17.83
C LEU A 97 6.61 -4.68 -17.12
N ARG A 98 5.58 -3.87 -16.89
CA ARG A 98 5.64 -2.66 -16.09
C ARG A 98 4.72 -2.78 -14.89
N ALA A 99 5.06 -2.08 -13.82
CA ALA A 99 4.21 -1.97 -12.64
C ALA A 99 4.17 -0.53 -12.11
N VAL A 100 3.00 -0.14 -11.63
CA VAL A 100 2.78 1.11 -10.89
C VAL A 100 2.10 0.82 -9.55
N VAL A 101 2.51 1.55 -8.52
CA VAL A 101 1.92 1.51 -7.18
C VAL A 101 1.18 2.80 -6.93
N ARG A 102 -0.06 2.74 -6.44
CA ARG A 102 -0.85 3.92 -6.08
C ARG A 102 -1.63 3.67 -4.79
N GLN A 103 -1.97 4.77 -4.13
CA GLN A 103 -2.76 4.80 -2.89
C GLN A 103 -4.17 5.30 -3.18
N GLY A 104 -5.09 5.14 -2.23
CA GLY A 104 -6.42 5.73 -2.33
C GLY A 104 -7.33 5.04 -3.36
N GLY A 105 -7.06 3.78 -3.70
CA GLY A 105 -7.86 3.03 -4.65
C GLY A 105 -9.36 2.96 -4.28
N THR A 106 -10.18 2.74 -5.31
CA THR A 106 -11.64 2.72 -5.21
C THR A 106 -12.21 1.44 -5.81
N LEU A 107 -13.40 1.06 -5.35
CA LEU A 107 -14.19 -0.05 -5.89
C LEU A 107 -14.31 0.06 -7.42
N GLU A 108 -14.73 1.24 -7.90
CA GLU A 108 -14.91 1.49 -9.33
C GLU A 108 -13.60 1.49 -10.12
N GLY A 109 -12.52 2.00 -9.54
CA GLY A 109 -11.18 1.95 -10.16
C GLY A 109 -10.70 0.52 -10.38
N VAL A 110 -10.85 -0.34 -9.36
CA VAL A 110 -10.47 -1.76 -9.45
C VAL A 110 -11.35 -2.49 -10.48
N LYS A 111 -12.67 -2.27 -10.48
CA LYS A 111 -13.56 -2.84 -11.51
C LYS A 111 -13.18 -2.38 -12.92
N SER A 112 -12.84 -1.11 -13.08
CA SER A 112 -12.44 -0.54 -14.38
C SER A 112 -11.17 -1.21 -14.90
N LEU A 113 -10.16 -1.43 -14.05
CA LEU A 113 -8.95 -2.17 -14.40
C LEU A 113 -9.28 -3.62 -14.81
N ILE A 114 -10.05 -4.34 -13.99
CA ILE A 114 -10.43 -5.73 -14.26
C ILE A 114 -11.22 -5.86 -15.57
N ALA A 115 -12.18 -4.97 -15.82
CA ALA A 115 -12.96 -4.96 -17.06
C ALA A 115 -12.08 -4.73 -18.31
N ASN A 116 -10.89 -4.14 -18.13
CA ASN A 116 -9.88 -3.91 -19.17
C ASN A 116 -8.73 -4.93 -19.12
N GLN A 117 -8.97 -6.14 -18.59
CA GLN A 117 -7.98 -7.23 -18.57
C GLN A 117 -6.72 -6.92 -17.74
N LEU A 118 -6.88 -6.17 -16.66
CA LEU A 118 -5.78 -5.84 -15.73
C LEU A 118 -6.14 -6.35 -14.32
N PRO A 119 -5.60 -7.51 -13.88
CA PRO A 119 -5.74 -7.92 -12.50
C PRO A 119 -5.02 -6.93 -11.58
N VAL A 120 -5.51 -6.80 -10.35
CA VAL A 120 -5.01 -5.80 -9.40
C VAL A 120 -4.53 -6.48 -8.13
N LEU A 121 -3.28 -6.24 -7.74
CA LEU A 121 -2.72 -6.75 -6.50
C LEU A 121 -2.96 -5.72 -5.39
N LEU A 122 -3.60 -6.14 -4.30
CA LEU A 122 -3.92 -5.32 -3.14
C LEU A 122 -3.14 -5.80 -1.92
N GLU A 123 -2.69 -4.86 -1.09
CA GLU A 123 -2.28 -5.15 0.29
C GLU A 123 -3.49 -4.92 1.20
N ILE A 124 -3.80 -5.90 2.04
CA ILE A 124 -4.98 -5.89 2.91
C ILE A 124 -4.59 -6.31 4.33
N GLY A 125 -5.38 -5.89 5.31
CA GLY A 125 -5.20 -6.31 6.69
C GLY A 125 -6.43 -7.08 7.16
N THR A 126 -6.24 -8.33 7.56
CA THR A 126 -7.34 -9.24 7.87
C THR A 126 -7.20 -9.87 9.25
N PHE A 127 -8.34 -10.07 9.92
CA PHE A 127 -8.47 -10.87 11.14
C PHE A 127 -8.78 -12.34 10.85
N ARG A 128 -8.86 -12.74 9.58
CA ARG A 128 -9.21 -14.09 9.14
C ARG A 128 -8.02 -15.07 9.15
N ILE A 129 -6.81 -14.57 9.42
CA ILE A 129 -5.56 -15.33 9.46
C ILE A 129 -5.21 -15.69 10.91
N ARG A 130 -4.64 -16.88 11.11
CA ARG A 130 -4.18 -17.34 12.42
C ARG A 130 -2.70 -17.02 12.57
N ASP A 131 -2.34 -16.50 13.74
CA ASP A 131 -0.94 -16.29 14.11
C ASP A 131 -0.21 -17.62 14.37
N LEU A 132 1.07 -17.54 14.71
CA LEU A 132 1.92 -18.71 14.99
C LEU A 132 1.44 -19.54 16.20
N ASN A 133 0.55 -18.99 17.03
CA ASN A 133 -0.06 -19.68 18.17
C ASN A 133 -1.46 -20.20 17.84
N GLY A 134 -1.90 -20.11 16.58
CA GLY A 134 -3.21 -20.55 16.11
C GLY A 134 -4.36 -19.60 16.46
N LYS A 135 -4.07 -18.40 16.99
CA LYS A 135 -5.08 -17.40 17.37
C LYS A 135 -5.38 -16.46 16.20
N TYR A 136 -6.65 -16.12 16.01
CA TYR A 136 -7.02 -15.06 15.09
C TYR A 136 -6.48 -13.73 15.59
N SER A 137 -5.74 -13.02 14.74
CA SER A 137 -5.22 -11.69 15.02
C SER A 137 -5.05 -10.93 13.72
N TRP A 138 -5.02 -9.60 13.80
CA TRP A 138 -4.82 -8.79 12.61
C TRP A 138 -3.42 -8.99 12.00
N MET A 139 -3.38 -9.26 10.69
CA MET A 139 -2.15 -9.44 9.92
C MET A 139 -2.30 -8.82 8.52
N GLY A 140 -1.19 -8.27 8.01
CA GLY A 140 -1.08 -7.87 6.61
C GLY A 140 -1.05 -9.11 5.72
N HIS A 141 -1.64 -8.99 4.53
CA HIS A 141 -1.73 -10.04 3.53
C HIS A 141 -1.86 -9.40 2.15
N TYR A 142 -1.56 -10.18 1.12
CA TYR A 142 -1.73 -9.77 -0.26
C TYR A 142 -2.81 -10.60 -0.93
N GLN A 143 -3.56 -9.99 -1.83
CA GLN A 143 -4.54 -10.68 -2.67
C GLN A 143 -4.50 -10.12 -4.10
N VAL A 144 -4.64 -11.01 -5.09
CA VAL A 144 -4.82 -10.61 -6.49
C VAL A 144 -6.30 -10.62 -6.82
N ILE A 145 -6.87 -9.46 -7.13
CA ILE A 145 -8.26 -9.35 -7.56
C ILE A 145 -8.31 -9.57 -9.08
N ASN A 146 -9.08 -10.57 -9.50
CA ASN A 146 -9.19 -10.97 -10.90
C ASN A 146 -10.63 -10.98 -11.42
N GLY A 147 -11.62 -10.60 -10.60
CA GLY A 147 -13.00 -10.51 -11.06
C GLY A 147 -13.90 -9.75 -10.10
N TYR A 148 -15.11 -9.45 -10.57
CA TYR A 148 -16.18 -8.87 -9.77
C TYR A 148 -17.55 -9.33 -10.28
N ASP A 149 -18.56 -9.24 -9.41
CA ASP A 149 -19.94 -9.57 -9.68
C ASP A 149 -20.85 -8.57 -8.94
N ASP A 150 -21.43 -7.62 -9.67
CA ASP A 150 -22.28 -6.57 -9.09
C ASP A 150 -23.63 -7.09 -8.60
N ALA A 151 -24.14 -8.17 -9.18
CA ALA A 151 -25.38 -8.78 -8.71
C ALA A 151 -25.19 -9.44 -7.34
N ALA A 152 -24.00 -10.03 -7.11
CA ALA A 152 -23.63 -10.61 -5.83
C ALA A 152 -23.05 -9.58 -4.85
N GLY A 153 -22.51 -8.46 -5.34
CA GLY A 153 -21.79 -7.48 -4.52
C GLY A 153 -20.43 -7.98 -4.05
N GLU A 154 -19.72 -8.73 -4.91
CA GLU A 154 -18.52 -9.47 -4.55
C GLU A 154 -17.35 -9.24 -5.52
N PHE A 155 -16.14 -9.22 -4.97
CA PHE A 155 -14.91 -9.43 -5.74
C PHE A 155 -14.57 -10.91 -5.78
N ILE A 156 -13.89 -11.30 -6.87
CA ILE A 156 -13.28 -12.62 -7.07
C ILE A 156 -11.77 -12.41 -7.05
N LEU A 157 -11.08 -13.17 -6.21
CA LEU A 157 -9.68 -12.97 -5.90
C LEU A 157 -8.91 -14.29 -5.72
N GLN A 158 -7.59 -14.20 -5.79
CA GLN A 158 -6.68 -15.28 -5.43
C GLN A 158 -6.14 -15.03 -4.02
N ASP A 159 -6.34 -16.00 -3.13
CA ASP A 159 -5.83 -15.94 -1.76
C ASP A 159 -4.73 -16.99 -1.55
N SER A 160 -3.48 -16.56 -1.42
CA SER A 160 -2.34 -17.47 -1.25
C SER A 160 -2.30 -18.17 0.12
N TYR A 161 -3.06 -17.70 1.11
CA TYR A 161 -3.05 -18.28 2.46
C TYR A 161 -3.97 -19.49 2.59
N LEU A 162 -5.04 -19.57 1.80
CA LEU A 162 -5.98 -20.68 1.82
C LEU A 162 -5.46 -21.85 0.99
N THR A 163 -5.77 -23.11 1.33
CA THR A 163 -5.40 -24.27 0.50
C THR A 163 -6.22 -24.36 -0.80
N ASN A 164 -7.38 -23.70 -0.85
CA ASN A 164 -8.25 -23.59 -2.02
C ASN A 164 -8.63 -22.11 -2.25
N GLY A 165 -7.63 -21.23 -2.26
CA GLY A 165 -7.86 -19.79 -2.39
C GLY A 165 -8.07 -19.29 -3.81
N GLN A 166 -8.16 -20.19 -4.80
CA GLN A 166 -8.41 -19.81 -6.19
C GLN A 166 -9.84 -19.28 -6.37
N ASN A 167 -9.98 -18.12 -7.02
CA ASN A 167 -11.26 -17.47 -7.28
C ASN A 167 -12.16 -17.37 -6.04
N TYR A 168 -11.54 -17.12 -4.88
CA TYR A 168 -12.23 -16.88 -3.63
C TYR A 168 -13.13 -15.64 -3.77
N ARG A 169 -14.30 -15.68 -3.14
CA ARG A 169 -15.29 -14.61 -3.22
C ARG A 169 -15.35 -13.85 -1.90
N LEU A 170 -15.30 -12.52 -1.98
CA LEU A 170 -15.38 -11.65 -0.83
C LEU A 170 -16.31 -10.47 -1.15
N SER A 171 -17.21 -10.13 -0.22
CA SER A 171 -18.09 -8.97 -0.44
C SER A 171 -17.29 -7.69 -0.58
N TYR A 172 -17.81 -6.75 -1.38
CA TYR A 172 -17.21 -5.43 -1.55
C TYR A 172 -16.93 -4.73 -0.22
N ASP A 173 -17.89 -4.78 0.70
CA ASP A 173 -17.75 -4.16 2.03
C ASP A 173 -16.60 -4.79 2.84
N THR A 174 -16.47 -6.11 2.82
CA THR A 174 -15.41 -6.79 3.57
C THR A 174 -14.05 -6.47 2.97
N LEU A 175 -13.89 -6.53 1.66
CA LEU A 175 -12.61 -6.19 1.02
C LEU A 175 -12.25 -4.73 1.27
N LEU A 176 -13.20 -3.80 1.14
CA LEU A 176 -12.96 -2.38 1.39
C LEU A 176 -12.54 -2.11 2.84
N ALA A 177 -13.11 -2.83 3.81
CA ALA A 177 -12.70 -2.73 5.20
C ALA A 177 -11.28 -3.25 5.44
N GLU A 178 -10.92 -4.41 4.86
CA GLU A 178 -9.58 -4.97 5.00
C GLU A 178 -8.52 -4.13 4.26
N TRP A 179 -8.85 -3.64 3.07
CA TRP A 179 -7.99 -2.80 2.22
C TRP A 179 -7.72 -1.41 2.82
N ARG A 180 -8.68 -0.88 3.60
CA ARG A 180 -8.50 0.39 4.33
C ARG A 180 -7.27 0.37 5.19
N SER A 181 -6.92 -0.76 5.81
CA SER A 181 -5.77 -0.81 6.73
C SER A 181 -4.42 -0.48 6.09
N PHE A 182 -4.34 -0.49 4.75
CA PHE A 182 -3.16 -0.16 3.96
C PHE A 182 -3.40 1.03 3.01
N ASN A 183 -4.18 2.01 3.45
CA ASN A 183 -4.47 3.24 2.72
C ASN A 183 -5.01 3.03 1.29
N PHE A 184 -5.69 1.89 1.09
CA PHE A 184 -6.17 1.46 -0.20
C PHE A 184 -5.05 1.38 -1.26
N ILE A 185 -3.88 0.85 -0.88
CA ILE A 185 -2.75 0.65 -1.80
C ILE A 185 -3.02 -0.45 -2.81
N TYR A 186 -2.65 -0.23 -4.06
CA TYR A 186 -2.77 -1.22 -5.12
C TYR A 186 -1.59 -1.15 -6.08
N VAL A 187 -1.29 -2.31 -6.66
CA VAL A 187 -0.29 -2.49 -7.71
C VAL A 187 -1.00 -2.93 -8.99
N VAL A 188 -0.73 -2.22 -10.08
CA VAL A 188 -1.19 -2.59 -11.42
C VAL A 188 0.02 -3.04 -12.23
N ILE A 189 -0.03 -4.28 -12.69
CA ILE A 189 0.99 -4.88 -13.57
C ILE A 189 0.41 -4.94 -14.98
N TYR A 190 1.22 -4.59 -15.98
CA TYR A 190 0.76 -4.51 -17.36
C TYR A 190 1.91 -4.66 -18.38
N PRO A 191 1.63 -5.12 -19.60
CA PRO A 191 2.56 -5.06 -20.71
C PRO A 191 2.88 -3.61 -21.11
N PRO A 192 4.12 -3.25 -21.48
CA PRO A 192 4.50 -1.87 -21.81
C PRO A 192 3.62 -1.20 -22.88
N GLU A 193 3.06 -1.96 -23.82
CA GLU A 193 2.14 -1.47 -24.84
C GLU A 193 0.79 -0.98 -24.28
N GLN A 194 0.43 -1.37 -23.06
CA GLN A 194 -0.80 -0.95 -22.38
C GLN A 194 -0.62 0.29 -21.48
N GLU A 195 0.59 0.86 -21.40
CA GLU A 195 0.90 2.03 -20.56
C GLU A 195 -0.13 3.16 -20.70
N ASN A 196 -0.46 3.56 -21.93
CA ASN A 196 -1.42 4.64 -22.19
C ASN A 196 -2.84 4.29 -21.71
N LEU A 197 -3.24 3.03 -21.84
CA LEU A 197 -4.54 2.56 -21.33
C LEU A 197 -4.55 2.64 -19.81
N VAL A 198 -3.53 2.11 -19.15
CA VAL A 198 -3.41 2.10 -17.69
C VAL A 198 -3.43 3.52 -17.14
N MET A 199 -2.63 4.44 -17.69
CA MET A 199 -2.63 5.84 -17.26
C MET A 199 -3.97 6.52 -17.49
N SER A 200 -4.68 6.18 -18.58
CA SER A 200 -6.04 6.68 -18.81
C SER A 200 -7.05 6.13 -17.80
N LEU A 201 -6.94 4.86 -17.40
CA LEU A 201 -7.84 4.24 -16.42
C LEU A 201 -7.59 4.75 -14.99
N LEU A 202 -6.34 5.04 -14.65
CA LEU A 202 -5.98 5.67 -13.38
C LEU A 202 -6.47 7.12 -13.30
N GLY A 203 -6.64 7.79 -14.44
CA GLY A 203 -7.13 9.17 -14.49
C GLY A 203 -6.22 10.11 -13.70
N ALA A 204 -6.79 10.84 -12.72
CA ALA A 204 -6.01 11.72 -11.86
C ALA A 204 -4.93 10.98 -11.05
N SER A 205 -5.24 9.74 -10.62
CA SER A 205 -4.29 8.88 -9.90
C SER A 205 -3.11 8.39 -10.76
N ALA A 206 -3.07 8.70 -12.07
CA ALA A 206 -1.86 8.50 -12.88
C ALA A 206 -0.69 9.34 -12.34
N ASP A 207 -0.96 10.55 -11.84
CA ASP A 207 0.00 11.37 -11.10
C ASP A 207 0.07 10.90 -9.64
N GLU A 208 1.27 10.56 -9.17
CA GLU A 208 1.49 10.01 -7.84
C GLU A 208 1.08 11.01 -6.74
N ALA A 209 1.43 12.29 -6.90
CA ALA A 209 1.06 13.32 -5.93
C ALA A 209 -0.46 13.58 -5.90
N ALA A 210 -1.16 13.44 -7.03
CA ALA A 210 -2.61 13.51 -7.09
C ALA A 210 -3.26 12.31 -6.38
N ALA A 211 -2.77 11.09 -6.61
CA ALA A 211 -3.23 9.91 -5.89
C ALA A 211 -3.04 10.07 -4.37
N ASP A 212 -1.90 10.60 -3.93
CA ASP A 212 -1.61 10.84 -2.51
C ASP A 212 -2.52 11.91 -1.89
N ARG A 213 -2.88 12.96 -2.66
CA ARG A 213 -3.87 13.96 -2.23
C ARG A 213 -5.28 13.37 -2.13
N GLU A 214 -5.68 12.51 -3.05
CA GLU A 214 -6.97 11.82 -3.02
C GLU A 214 -7.06 10.86 -1.83
N ALA A 215 -6.00 10.07 -1.59
CA ALA A 215 -5.89 9.21 -0.43
C ALA A 215 -5.96 10.00 0.89
N TYR A 216 -5.25 11.12 0.96
CA TYR A 216 -5.32 12.04 2.11
C TYR A 216 -6.74 12.57 2.34
N ALA A 217 -7.44 12.99 1.28
CA ALA A 217 -8.80 13.51 1.38
C ALA A 217 -9.78 12.43 1.86
N LYS A 218 -9.65 11.21 1.33
CA LYS A 218 -10.44 10.04 1.75
C LYS A 218 -10.22 9.75 3.24
N ALA A 219 -8.97 9.59 3.65
CA ALA A 219 -8.63 9.32 5.05
C ALA A 219 -9.10 10.45 5.99
N SER A 220 -8.96 11.71 5.58
CA SER A 220 -9.43 12.87 6.36
C SER A 220 -10.95 12.95 6.52
N ALA A 221 -11.72 12.41 5.56
CA ALA A 221 -13.15 12.26 5.72
C ALA A 221 -13.49 11.08 6.66
N GLU A 222 -12.75 9.98 6.54
CA GLU A 222 -12.98 8.75 7.31
C GLU A 222 -12.67 8.89 8.81
N VAL A 223 -11.70 9.72 9.21
CA VAL A 223 -11.32 9.88 10.63
C VAL A 223 -12.47 10.34 11.54
N TYR A 224 -13.48 11.02 10.99
CA TYR A 224 -14.65 11.50 11.73
C TYR A 224 -15.91 10.65 11.55
N SER A 225 -15.94 9.76 10.55
CA SER A 225 -17.11 8.93 10.25
C SER A 225 -16.99 7.49 10.74
N LEU A 226 -15.76 7.01 10.96
CA LEU A 226 -15.48 5.66 11.39
C LEU A 226 -15.26 5.58 12.91
N THR A 227 -15.34 4.37 13.45
CA THR A 227 -15.08 4.06 14.87
C THR A 227 -14.25 2.79 14.98
N GLY A 228 -13.74 2.49 16.17
CA GLY A 228 -13.01 1.24 16.42
C GLY A 228 -11.72 1.13 15.60
N ALA A 229 -11.38 -0.09 15.16
CA ALA A 229 -10.17 -0.35 14.36
C ALA A 229 -10.16 0.40 13.02
N ASP A 230 -11.33 0.57 12.39
CA ASP A 230 -11.45 1.33 11.15
C ASP A 230 -11.05 2.79 11.31
N GLN A 231 -11.37 3.41 12.45
CA GLN A 231 -10.94 4.77 12.76
C GLN A 231 -9.43 4.85 13.00
N VAL A 232 -8.84 3.83 13.65
CA VAL A 232 -7.38 3.71 13.80
C VAL A 232 -6.71 3.70 12.43
N PHE A 233 -7.21 2.87 11.49
CA PHE A 233 -6.68 2.81 10.13
C PHE A 233 -6.86 4.13 9.39
N ALA A 234 -8.00 4.82 9.51
CA ALA A 234 -8.19 6.13 8.89
C ALA A 234 -7.17 7.17 9.36
N TRP A 235 -6.89 7.24 10.66
CA TRP A 235 -5.85 8.15 11.19
C TRP A 235 -4.45 7.77 10.73
N TYR A 236 -4.16 6.46 10.70
CA TYR A 236 -2.90 5.94 10.22
C TYR A 236 -2.68 6.28 8.73
N ASN A 237 -3.69 6.05 7.89
CA ASN A 237 -3.72 6.37 6.46
C ASN A 237 -3.56 7.85 6.17
N ARG A 238 -4.19 8.70 6.99
CA ARG A 238 -4.04 10.15 6.91
C ARG A 238 -2.56 10.52 7.13
N GLY A 239 -1.93 9.94 8.15
CA GLY A 239 -0.49 10.07 8.40
C GLY A 239 0.35 9.58 7.22
N THR A 240 0.06 8.40 6.68
CA THR A 240 0.77 7.79 5.55
C THR A 240 0.71 8.68 4.30
N SER A 241 -0.46 9.23 3.98
CA SER A 241 -0.62 10.15 2.86
C SER A 241 0.13 11.47 3.10
N MET A 242 0.11 11.99 4.33
CA MET A 242 0.85 13.21 4.70
C MET A 242 2.37 13.02 4.63
N VAL A 243 2.91 11.86 4.99
CA VAL A 243 4.34 11.53 4.79
C VAL A 243 4.72 11.62 3.32
N ARG A 244 3.90 11.07 2.43
CA ARG A 244 4.13 11.08 0.98
C ARG A 244 4.00 12.49 0.39
N LEU A 245 3.12 13.31 0.97
CA LEU A 245 3.00 14.74 0.67
C LEU A 245 4.03 15.62 1.42
N GLN A 246 4.96 15.01 2.16
CA GLN A 246 6.03 15.67 2.92
C GLN A 246 5.55 16.61 4.05
N ASP A 247 4.29 16.51 4.49
CA ASP A 247 3.80 17.17 5.70
C ASP A 247 4.08 16.29 6.93
N TYR A 248 5.34 16.25 7.35
CA TYR A 248 5.79 15.39 8.44
C TYR A 248 5.21 15.80 9.81
N GLN A 249 4.91 17.08 10.02
CA GLN A 249 4.31 17.55 11.27
C GLN A 249 2.84 17.10 11.37
N GLY A 250 2.05 17.31 10.31
CA GLY A 250 0.68 16.80 10.24
C GLY A 250 0.61 15.28 10.28
N ALA A 251 1.56 14.60 9.64
CA ALA A 251 1.67 13.15 9.69
C ALA A 251 1.92 12.64 11.11
N ALA A 252 2.88 13.24 11.83
CA ALA A 252 3.22 12.86 13.19
C ALA A 252 2.01 12.97 14.14
N GLN A 253 1.24 14.06 14.03
CA GLN A 253 0.01 14.25 14.80
C GLN A 253 -1.06 13.21 14.45
N SER A 254 -1.17 12.84 13.17
CA SER A 254 -2.13 11.82 12.72
C SER A 254 -1.76 10.44 13.28
N TYR A 255 -0.48 10.09 13.31
CA TYR A 255 -0.01 8.85 13.90
C TYR A 255 -0.17 8.82 15.42
N ASP A 256 0.07 9.93 16.12
CA ASP A 256 -0.20 10.02 17.56
C ASP A 256 -1.65 9.68 17.88
N GLU A 257 -2.60 10.21 17.10
CA GLU A 257 -4.02 9.92 17.28
C GLU A 257 -4.36 8.47 16.93
N ALA A 258 -3.76 7.91 15.86
CA ALA A 258 -3.91 6.50 15.51
C ALA A 258 -3.44 5.59 16.66
N PHE A 259 -2.26 5.84 17.23
CA PHE A 259 -1.73 5.06 18.35
C PHE A 259 -2.54 5.25 19.64
N ARG A 260 -3.03 6.47 19.91
CA ARG A 260 -3.92 6.75 21.05
C ARG A 260 -5.21 5.93 20.95
N LEU A 261 -5.85 5.93 19.78
CA LEU A 261 -7.07 5.15 19.52
C LEU A 261 -6.79 3.64 19.57
N MET A 262 -5.67 3.19 18.99
CA MET A 262 -5.26 1.78 19.04
C MET A 262 -5.10 1.28 20.48
N ALA A 263 -4.44 2.07 21.34
CA ALA A 263 -4.27 1.73 22.75
C ALA A 263 -5.60 1.63 23.52
N ALA A 264 -6.65 2.31 23.04
CA ALA A 264 -7.99 2.27 23.63
C ALA A 264 -8.84 1.08 23.17
N LEU A 265 -8.43 0.36 22.11
CA LEU A 265 -9.16 -0.84 21.64
C LEU A 265 -8.97 -2.03 22.61
N PRO A 266 -9.92 -2.99 22.63
CA PRO A 266 -9.71 -4.30 23.23
C PRO A 266 -8.46 -4.96 22.64
N GLU A 267 -7.68 -5.67 23.45
CA GLU A 267 -6.37 -6.22 23.07
C GLU A 267 -6.46 -7.10 21.81
N GLU A 268 -7.51 -7.92 21.72
CA GLU A 268 -7.78 -8.83 20.59
C GLU A 268 -8.12 -8.11 19.28
N GLN A 269 -8.49 -6.83 19.34
CA GLN A 269 -8.81 -6.00 18.18
C GLN A 269 -7.67 -5.07 17.77
N ARG A 270 -6.57 -5.03 18.52
CA ARG A 270 -5.46 -4.11 18.25
C ARG A 270 -4.64 -4.57 17.04
N PRO A 271 -4.53 -3.77 15.97
CA PRO A 271 -3.62 -4.04 14.86
C PRO A 271 -2.17 -3.66 15.21
N TYR A 272 -1.61 -4.27 16.25
CA TYR A 272 -0.28 -3.92 16.80
C TYR A 272 0.88 -4.16 15.83
N ARG A 273 0.66 -4.92 14.76
CA ARG A 273 1.65 -5.19 13.70
C ARG A 273 1.71 -4.11 12.63
N LEU A 274 0.89 -3.06 12.70
CA LEU A 274 0.90 -1.98 11.70
C LEU A 274 2.33 -1.45 11.42
N PRO A 275 3.17 -1.15 12.44
CA PRO A 275 4.54 -0.69 12.20
C PRO A 275 5.47 -1.73 11.57
N TRP A 276 5.08 -3.01 11.51
CA TRP A 276 5.85 -4.06 10.81
C TRP A 276 5.66 -3.98 9.30
N TYR A 277 4.49 -3.47 8.86
CA TYR A 277 4.14 -3.41 7.44
C TYR A 277 4.21 -1.99 6.89
N GLN A 278 4.13 -0.97 7.75
CA GLN A 278 4.12 0.43 7.34
C GLN A 278 5.11 1.24 8.19
N THR A 279 6.15 1.76 7.54
CA THR A 279 7.24 2.49 8.20
C THR A 279 6.99 4.00 8.32
N GLY A 280 5.86 4.49 7.80
CA GLY A 280 5.49 5.91 7.76
C GLY A 280 5.63 6.68 9.09
N PRO A 281 5.28 6.11 10.26
CA PRO A 281 5.50 6.79 11.55
C PRO A 281 6.96 7.16 11.82
N TYR A 282 7.93 6.31 11.42
CA TYR A 282 9.35 6.63 11.59
C TYR A 282 9.77 7.84 10.76
N PHE A 283 9.32 7.93 9.51
CA PHE A 283 9.56 9.09 8.65
C PHE A 283 8.95 10.35 9.27
N ALA A 284 7.68 10.28 9.67
CA ALA A 284 6.95 11.41 10.25
C ALA A 284 7.64 11.95 11.50
N TYR A 285 7.94 11.08 12.46
CA TYR A 285 8.60 11.51 13.71
C TYR A 285 10.02 12.02 13.47
N PHE A 286 10.81 11.34 12.62
CA PHE A 286 12.19 11.76 12.36
C PHE A 286 12.24 13.13 11.68
N TYR A 287 11.51 13.32 10.59
CA TYR A 287 11.53 14.59 9.84
C TYR A 287 10.75 15.72 10.53
N ALA A 288 9.90 15.40 11.51
CA ALA A 288 9.32 16.38 12.43
C ALA A 288 10.28 16.81 13.57
N GLY A 289 11.48 16.21 13.66
CA GLY A 289 12.46 16.46 14.72
C GLY A 289 12.15 15.75 16.04
N ARG A 290 11.21 14.81 16.05
CA ARG A 290 10.77 14.03 17.22
C ARG A 290 11.60 12.76 17.36
N TYR A 291 12.92 12.90 17.48
CA TYR A 291 13.85 11.75 17.48
C TYR A 291 13.60 10.78 18.64
N GLN A 292 13.24 11.28 19.82
CA GLN A 292 12.92 10.42 20.95
C GLN A 292 11.69 9.53 20.67
N ASP A 293 10.71 10.03 19.91
CA ASP A 293 9.52 9.25 19.55
C ASP A 293 9.85 8.17 18.52
N VAL A 294 10.82 8.40 17.63
CA VAL A 294 11.36 7.35 16.74
C VAL A 294 11.99 6.23 17.57
N ILE A 295 12.81 6.59 18.58
CA ILE A 295 13.45 5.61 19.47
C ILE A 295 12.39 4.82 20.23
N ASN A 296 11.44 5.51 20.87
CA ASN A 296 10.37 4.89 21.65
C ASN A 296 9.50 3.96 20.79
N LEU A 297 9.17 4.36 19.56
CA LEU A 297 8.42 3.53 18.63
C LEU A 297 9.21 2.26 18.27
N ALA A 298 10.48 2.41 17.91
CA ALA A 298 11.33 1.27 17.56
C ALA A 298 11.50 0.30 18.74
N ASP A 299 11.70 0.82 19.96
CA ASP A 299 11.76 -0.01 21.17
C ASP A 299 10.45 -0.79 21.39
N SER A 300 9.30 -0.13 21.23
CA SER A 300 7.98 -0.78 21.37
C SER A 300 7.76 -1.91 20.35
N VAL A 301 8.38 -1.81 19.18
CA VAL A 301 8.30 -2.81 18.10
C VAL A 301 9.30 -3.94 18.34
N LEU A 302 10.54 -3.61 18.71
CA LEU A 302 11.65 -4.56 18.80
C LEU A 302 11.65 -5.36 20.11
N GLU A 303 11.36 -4.74 21.26
CA GLU A 303 11.45 -5.42 22.57
C GLU A 303 10.62 -6.71 22.65
N PRO A 304 9.35 -6.77 22.21
CA PRO A 304 8.59 -8.01 22.24
C PRO A 304 9.16 -9.08 21.30
N LEU A 305 9.75 -8.66 20.18
CA LEU A 305 10.31 -9.56 19.18
C LEU A 305 11.66 -10.13 19.60
N GLU A 306 12.49 -9.34 20.26
CA GLU A 306 13.76 -9.78 20.85
C GLU A 306 13.53 -10.86 21.91
N ARG A 307 12.47 -10.76 22.72
CA ARG A 307 12.05 -11.81 23.67
C ARG A 307 11.73 -13.14 22.98
N THR A 308 11.24 -13.09 21.75
CA THR A 308 10.98 -14.28 20.93
C THR A 308 12.17 -14.70 20.06
N LYS A 309 13.31 -14.01 20.17
CA LYS A 309 14.53 -14.19 19.36
C LYS A 309 14.29 -14.09 17.84
N LYS A 310 13.27 -13.32 17.44
CA LYS A 310 12.91 -13.09 16.03
C LYS A 310 12.61 -11.61 15.70
N PRO A 311 13.53 -10.67 16.00
CA PRO A 311 13.35 -9.25 15.69
C PRO A 311 13.72 -8.92 14.23
N TYR A 312 13.19 -9.69 13.28
CA TYR A 312 13.46 -9.53 11.86
C TYR A 312 12.64 -8.36 11.29
N LEU A 313 13.08 -7.14 11.62
CA LEU A 313 12.53 -5.85 11.19
C LEU A 313 13.69 -4.85 11.13
N GLU A 314 14.54 -4.99 10.11
CA GLU A 314 15.76 -4.21 9.92
C GLU A 314 15.49 -2.70 9.85
N GLU A 315 14.34 -2.27 9.34
CA GLU A 315 13.98 -0.86 9.24
C GLU A 315 13.79 -0.26 10.62
N SER A 316 13.26 -1.02 11.59
CA SER A 316 13.11 -0.53 12.96
C SER A 316 14.48 -0.28 13.60
N PHE A 317 15.46 -1.14 13.36
CA PHE A 317 16.84 -0.90 13.79
C PHE A 317 17.45 0.31 13.08
N TYR A 318 17.33 0.39 11.75
CA TYR A 318 17.84 1.52 10.98
C TYR A 318 17.26 2.86 11.44
N TRP A 319 15.93 2.95 11.63
CA TRP A 319 15.28 4.18 12.09
C TRP A 319 15.68 4.55 13.52
N ARG A 320 15.80 3.56 14.43
CA ARG A 320 16.33 3.81 15.78
C ARG A 320 17.77 4.31 15.72
N ALA A 321 18.61 3.75 14.86
CA ALA A 321 19.99 4.20 14.66
C ALA A 321 20.06 5.65 14.18
N ARG A 322 19.25 6.01 13.17
CA ARG A 322 19.17 7.40 12.70
C ARG A 322 18.82 8.36 13.83
N ALA A 323 17.81 8.02 14.63
CA ALA A 323 17.35 8.85 15.72
C ALA A 323 18.38 8.93 16.87
N LYS A 324 19.01 7.82 17.25
CA LYS A 324 20.12 7.77 18.22
C LYS A 324 21.27 8.67 17.80
N ASN A 325 21.68 8.58 16.54
CA ASN A 325 22.71 9.46 15.98
C ASN A 325 22.29 10.94 16.07
N ALA A 326 21.03 11.26 15.74
CA ALA A 326 20.51 12.63 15.81
C ALA A 326 20.47 13.21 17.24
N VAL A 327 20.34 12.36 18.27
CA VAL A 327 20.43 12.77 19.69
C VAL A 327 21.83 12.63 20.29
N GLY A 328 22.83 12.26 19.48
CA GLY A 328 24.24 12.16 19.87
C GLY A 328 24.68 10.79 20.41
N ASP A 329 23.80 9.79 20.44
CA ASP A 329 24.15 8.40 20.77
C ASP A 329 24.70 7.66 19.54
N VAL A 330 25.92 8.02 19.14
CA VAL A 330 26.59 7.42 17.98
C VAL A 330 26.92 5.95 18.20
N ALA A 331 27.29 5.57 19.43
CA ALA A 331 27.62 4.17 19.76
C ALA A 331 26.38 3.28 19.61
N GLY A 332 25.24 3.68 20.20
CA GLY A 332 23.99 2.94 20.07
C GLY A 332 23.46 2.93 18.63
N ALA A 333 23.75 3.94 17.83
CA ALA A 333 23.42 3.95 16.40
C ALA A 333 24.22 2.90 15.61
N ILE A 334 25.53 2.81 15.83
CA ILE A 334 26.39 1.79 15.19
C ILE A 334 25.92 0.38 15.57
N ASP A 335 25.58 0.14 16.83
CA ASP A 335 25.08 -1.17 17.29
C ASP A 335 23.78 -1.56 16.59
N ASP A 336 22.83 -0.62 16.46
CA ASP A 336 21.57 -0.86 15.72
C ASP A 336 21.82 -1.12 14.23
N LEU A 337 22.76 -0.42 13.59
CA LEU A 337 23.10 -0.65 12.17
C LEU A 337 23.72 -2.01 11.93
N ARG A 338 24.61 -2.45 12.83
CA ARG A 338 25.17 -3.81 12.78
C ARG A 338 24.08 -4.86 12.94
N ARG A 339 23.11 -4.62 13.83
CA ARG A 339 21.98 -5.53 14.03
C ARG A 339 21.03 -5.56 12.82
N SER A 340 20.78 -4.41 12.20
CA SER A 340 20.06 -4.30 10.93
C SER A 340 20.73 -5.17 9.85
N LEU A 341 22.06 -5.05 9.69
CA LEU A 341 22.83 -5.81 8.68
C LEU A 341 23.04 -7.29 9.03
N GLU A 342 22.92 -7.69 10.29
CA GLU A 342 22.87 -9.10 10.68
C GLU A 342 21.61 -9.78 10.14
N TYR A 343 20.48 -9.06 10.09
CA TYR A 343 19.21 -9.58 9.64
C TYR A 343 18.95 -9.36 8.15
N HIS A 344 19.43 -8.26 7.60
CA HIS A 344 19.37 -7.97 6.18
C HIS A 344 20.78 -7.60 5.69
N PRO A 345 21.64 -8.60 5.40
CA PRO A 345 22.94 -8.34 4.79
C PRO A 345 22.77 -7.63 3.45
N GLY A 346 23.48 -6.52 3.23
CA GLY A 346 23.35 -5.71 2.02
C GLY A 346 22.24 -4.67 2.05
N PHE A 347 21.59 -4.43 3.21
CA PHE A 347 20.62 -3.35 3.34
C PHE A 347 21.29 -1.99 3.21
N THR A 348 21.30 -1.45 1.98
CA THR A 348 22.08 -0.27 1.58
C THR A 348 21.92 0.93 2.52
N PRO A 349 20.70 1.30 3.01
CA PRO A 349 20.56 2.41 3.95
C PRO A 349 21.39 2.25 5.23
N SER A 350 21.49 1.01 5.75
CA SER A 350 22.27 0.71 6.94
C SER A 350 23.77 0.69 6.65
N GLU A 351 24.21 0.17 5.49
CA GLU A 351 25.62 0.18 5.09
C GLU A 351 26.16 1.60 4.92
N GLU A 352 25.39 2.46 4.23
CA GLU A 352 25.75 3.85 3.99
C GLU A 352 25.87 4.63 5.29
N LEU A 353 24.89 4.50 6.19
CA LEU A 353 24.94 5.19 7.48
C LEU A 353 26.04 4.65 8.38
N LEU A 354 26.27 3.33 8.40
CA LEU A 354 27.35 2.74 9.20
C LEU A 354 28.72 3.24 8.75
N SER A 355 28.95 3.27 7.42
CA SER A 355 30.16 3.82 6.81
C SER A 355 30.34 5.31 7.15
N ALA A 356 29.27 6.10 7.08
CA ALA A 356 29.30 7.52 7.43
C ALA A 356 29.62 7.79 8.91
N LEU A 357 29.29 6.86 9.81
CA LEU A 357 29.59 6.94 11.24
C LEU A 357 30.96 6.33 11.61
N GLY A 358 31.70 5.79 10.63
CA GLY A 358 33.03 5.19 10.83
C GLY A 358 33.00 3.82 11.52
N GLY A 359 31.90 3.07 11.38
CA GLY A 359 31.63 1.82 12.09
C GLY A 359 31.94 0.53 11.33
#